data_AF-A0A0Q8R2L6-F1
#
_entry.id   AF-A0A0Q8R2L6-F1
#
_cell.length_a   1.000
_cell.length_b   1.000
_cell.length_c   1.000
_cell.angle_alpha   90.00
_cell.angle_beta   90.00
_cell.angle_gamma   90.00
#
_symmetry.space_group_name_H-M   'P 1'
#
loop_
_entity.id
_entity.type
_entity.pdbx_description
1 polymer ?
#
loop_
_entity_poly.entity_id
_entity_poly.type
_entity_poly.pdbx_seq_one_letter_code
_entity_poly.pdbx_strand_id
1 'polypeptide(L)'
;MVVVLLIHLALLAAMMMSRAHKPEPPQRAVDVVMLQEIIPEEKIAETPPDIAPPTVAPPPLVMPTLPVLDIVPDAIRSPAPAPVPALAVAPPPPAPAPAKEVVTSAPPKIFEECAEGSDRRMIADVYRLSVGNQSVSEIRRRKPIKRVCMAQLDITPRSFKEGFPGLGSTNEWFGLDIRFTVTIQETATYQLMLLADDGAVLSVDDENVIDNDGIHVPTPVATTLKLEQGLHNFRVRYFQGPGPDLALMLAWKKPGATDFGYIPRSLIGRPPAGSLSPILAKE
;
A
#
# COMPACT_ATOMS: atom_id res chain seq x y z
N MET A 1 29.20 24.14 -55.24
CA MET A 1 28.56 23.00 -54.53
C MET A 1 29.41 22.44 -53.39
N VAL A 2 30.72 22.21 -53.55
CA VAL A 2 31.58 21.62 -52.49
C VAL A 2 31.68 22.49 -51.22
N VAL A 3 31.77 23.82 -51.36
CA VAL A 3 31.89 24.74 -50.22
C VAL A 3 30.63 24.77 -49.34
N VAL A 4 29.45 24.69 -49.96
CA VAL A 4 28.16 24.67 -49.25
C VAL A 4 27.97 23.35 -48.48
N LEU A 5 28.45 22.24 -49.04
CA LEU A 5 28.43 20.93 -48.37
C LEU A 5 29.33 20.91 -47.13
N LEU A 6 30.51 21.53 -47.22
CA LEU A 6 31.44 21.63 -46.08
C LEU A 6 30.90 22.52 -44.95
N ILE A 7 30.22 23.61 -45.29
CA ILE A 7 29.55 24.47 -44.30
C ILE A 7 28.42 23.71 -43.59
N HIS A 8 27.61 22.96 -44.33
CA HIS A 8 26.56 22.14 -43.72
C HIS A 8 27.09 21.02 -42.83
N LEU A 9 28.18 20.35 -43.22
CA LEU A 9 28.82 19.34 -42.37
C LEU A 9 29.41 19.96 -41.09
N ALA A 10 30.01 21.15 -41.17
CA ALA A 10 30.54 21.86 -40.01
C ALA A 10 29.43 22.29 -39.04
N LEU A 11 28.30 22.77 -39.55
CA LEU A 11 27.11 23.11 -38.74
C LEU A 11 26.49 21.87 -38.08
N LEU A 12 26.44 20.74 -38.78
CA LEU A 12 25.95 19.48 -38.22
C LEU A 12 26.87 18.98 -37.09
N ALA A 13 28.18 19.08 -37.27
CA ALA A 13 29.16 18.73 -36.23
C ALA A 13 29.04 19.63 -34.99
N ALA A 14 28.85 20.95 -35.20
CA ALA A 14 28.64 21.90 -34.10
C ALA A 14 27.33 21.64 -33.34
N MET A 15 26.24 21.28 -34.03
CA MET A 15 24.97 20.91 -33.39
C MET A 15 25.08 19.58 -32.62
N MET A 16 25.86 18.62 -33.11
CA MET A 16 26.10 17.35 -32.41
C MET A 16 27.01 17.50 -31.19
N MET A 17 27.90 18.52 -31.17
CA MET A 17 28.79 18.81 -30.03
C MET A 17 28.15 19.68 -28.95
N SER A 18 27.02 20.33 -29.22
CA SER A 18 26.33 21.18 -28.22
C SER A 18 25.39 20.41 -27.27
N ARG A 19 25.43 19.07 -27.28
CA ARG A 19 24.62 18.19 -26.40
C ARG A 19 25.37 17.64 -25.19
N ALA A 20 26.39 18.35 -24.71
CA ALA A 20 27.13 17.94 -23.51
C ALA A 20 26.93 18.95 -22.38
N HIS A 21 26.52 18.43 -21.22
CA HIS A 21 26.43 19.07 -19.89
C HIS A 21 25.18 19.90 -19.60
N LYS A 22 24.06 19.22 -19.36
CA LYS A 22 23.07 19.69 -18.40
C LYS A 22 23.54 19.22 -17.00
N PRO A 23 23.76 20.09 -16.01
CA PRO A 23 24.12 19.64 -14.67
C PRO A 23 22.98 18.81 -14.08
N GLU A 24 23.32 17.65 -13.55
CA GLU A 24 22.41 16.76 -12.85
C GLU A 24 21.85 17.51 -11.61
N PRO A 25 20.53 17.50 -11.37
CA PRO A 25 19.99 18.08 -10.15
C PRO A 25 20.58 17.32 -8.95
N PRO A 26 20.87 18.00 -7.82
CA PRO A 26 21.49 17.35 -6.68
C PRO A 26 20.59 16.20 -6.21
N GLN A 27 21.09 14.97 -6.33
CA GLN A 27 20.43 13.79 -5.77
C GLN A 27 20.27 14.04 -4.28
N ARG A 28 19.01 14.14 -3.84
CA ARG A 28 18.68 14.26 -2.43
C ARG A 28 19.12 12.96 -1.77
N ALA A 29 20.06 13.05 -0.82
CA ALA A 29 20.50 11.88 -0.06
C ALA A 29 19.28 11.26 0.62
N VAL A 30 18.87 10.09 0.14
CA VAL A 30 17.85 9.26 0.78
C VAL A 30 18.62 8.36 1.74
N ASP A 31 18.55 8.68 3.03
CA ASP A 31 19.05 7.81 4.08
C ASP A 31 18.11 6.60 4.18
N VAL A 32 18.42 5.55 3.40
CA VAL A 32 17.76 4.24 3.50
C VAL A 32 18.26 3.58 4.77
N VAL A 33 17.42 3.54 5.80
CA VAL A 33 17.72 2.81 7.04
C VAL A 33 17.04 1.45 6.95
N MET A 34 17.81 0.44 6.58
CA MET A 34 17.47 -0.95 6.88
C MET A 34 17.59 -1.11 8.40
N LEU A 35 16.48 -1.41 9.08
CA LEU A 35 16.49 -1.70 10.52
C LEU A 35 17.19 -3.05 10.74
N GLN A 36 18.51 -3.03 10.91
CA GLN A 36 19.28 -4.16 11.45
C GLN A 36 19.60 -3.90 12.92
N GLU A 37 19.17 -4.80 13.80
CA GLU A 37 19.56 -4.80 15.20
C GLU A 37 21.06 -5.14 15.33
N ILE A 38 21.84 -4.22 15.90
CA ILE A 38 23.25 -4.44 16.25
C ILE A 38 23.28 -5.19 17.58
N ILE A 39 23.56 -6.50 17.53
CA ILE A 39 23.89 -7.30 18.71
C ILE A 39 25.37 -7.04 19.04
N PRO A 40 25.74 -6.61 20.26
CA PRO A 40 27.15 -6.41 20.62
C PRO A 40 27.90 -7.75 20.62
N GLU A 41 29.06 -7.76 19.97
CA GLU A 41 29.94 -8.92 19.85
C GLU A 41 30.63 -9.20 21.21
N GLU A 42 30.19 -10.24 21.92
CA GLU A 42 30.88 -10.71 23.13
C GLU A 42 32.00 -11.69 22.74
N LYS A 43 33.22 -11.33 23.16
CA LYS A 43 34.45 -12.08 22.93
C LYS A 43 34.43 -13.42 23.67
N ILE A 44 34.44 -14.54 22.95
CA ILE A 44 34.60 -15.88 23.53
C ILE A 44 35.81 -16.59 22.90
N ALA A 45 36.63 -17.19 23.77
CA ALA A 45 37.89 -17.87 23.48
C ALA A 45 37.72 -19.25 22.79
N GLU A 46 38.71 -19.64 21.98
CA GLU A 46 38.97 -20.98 21.41
C GLU A 46 38.96 -22.09 22.49
N THR A 47 38.49 -23.35 22.37
CA THR A 47 38.53 -24.47 21.37
C THR A 47 37.80 -25.71 22.00
N PRO A 48 37.68 -26.96 21.45
CA PRO A 48 37.60 -27.54 20.08
C PRO A 48 36.38 -28.55 19.93
N PRO A 49 36.37 -29.58 19.03
CA PRO A 49 35.50 -29.65 17.85
C PRO A 49 34.27 -30.59 17.92
N ASP A 50 33.37 -30.34 16.98
CA ASP A 50 32.39 -31.24 16.34
C ASP A 50 31.23 -31.81 17.18
N ILE A 51 30.16 -31.00 17.29
CA ILE A 51 28.78 -31.49 17.47
C ILE A 51 27.89 -30.65 16.54
N ALA A 52 27.10 -31.33 15.69
CA ALA A 52 26.20 -30.73 14.72
C ALA A 52 25.27 -29.65 15.32
N PRO A 53 24.96 -28.55 14.61
CA PRO A 53 24.19 -27.46 15.19
C PRO A 53 22.73 -27.87 15.40
N PRO A 54 22.11 -27.57 16.55
CA PRO A 54 20.67 -27.67 16.69
C PRO A 54 19.98 -26.57 15.88
N THR A 55 18.87 -26.91 15.24
CA THR A 55 17.99 -25.98 14.52
C THR A 55 17.40 -24.97 15.50
N VAL A 56 18.00 -23.78 15.60
CA VAL A 56 17.41 -22.65 16.34
C VAL A 56 16.44 -21.96 15.41
N ALA A 57 15.14 -22.10 15.69
CA ALA A 57 14.11 -21.32 15.03
C ALA A 57 14.35 -19.82 15.32
N PRO A 58 14.20 -18.92 14.32
CA PRO A 58 14.33 -17.49 14.57
C PRO A 58 13.26 -17.03 15.56
N PRO A 59 13.57 -16.08 16.45
CA PRO A 59 12.58 -15.54 17.39
C PRO A 59 11.42 -14.86 16.63
N PRO A 60 10.19 -14.90 17.15
CA PRO A 60 9.05 -14.29 16.50
C PRO A 60 9.24 -12.77 16.41
N LEU A 61 9.04 -12.21 15.22
CA LEU A 61 9.04 -10.77 14.97
C LEU A 61 7.89 -10.13 15.75
N VAL A 62 8.21 -9.29 16.73
CA VAL A 62 7.22 -8.48 17.46
C VAL A 62 6.95 -7.23 16.63
N MET A 63 5.91 -7.29 15.79
CA MET A 63 5.35 -6.13 15.09
C MET A 63 4.80 -5.12 16.11
N PRO A 64 5.00 -3.79 15.94
CA PRO A 64 4.21 -2.81 16.65
C PRO A 64 2.73 -2.94 16.22
N THR A 65 1.86 -3.21 17.18
CA THR A 65 0.41 -3.28 16.98
C THR A 65 -0.12 -1.89 16.64
N LEU A 66 -0.54 -1.69 15.38
CA LEU A 66 -1.31 -0.50 15.02
C LEU A 66 -2.72 -0.61 15.64
N PRO A 67 -3.32 0.51 16.09
CA PRO A 67 -4.65 0.48 16.68
C PRO A 67 -5.67 -0.04 15.66
N VAL A 68 -6.34 -1.14 16.02
CA VAL A 68 -7.58 -1.57 15.38
C VAL A 68 -8.64 -0.52 15.75
N LEU A 69 -9.38 -0.01 14.77
CA LEU A 69 -10.55 0.82 15.06
C LEU A 69 -11.62 -0.09 15.69
N ASP A 70 -11.84 0.07 17.00
CA ASP A 70 -12.87 -0.63 17.74
C ASP A 70 -14.27 -0.30 17.20
N ILE A 71 -14.86 -1.25 16.45
CA ILE A 71 -16.31 -1.32 16.32
C ILE A 71 -16.81 -1.97 17.60
N VAL A 72 -17.33 -1.16 18.52
CA VAL A 72 -17.98 -1.62 19.75
C VAL A 72 -19.18 -2.51 19.39
N PRO A 73 -19.21 -3.81 19.75
CA PRO A 73 -20.43 -4.59 19.75
C PRO A 73 -20.99 -4.59 21.16
N ASP A 74 -21.89 -3.65 21.46
CA ASP A 74 -22.58 -3.66 22.73
C ASP A 74 -23.75 -4.67 22.69
N ALA A 75 -23.76 -5.53 23.73
CA ALA A 75 -24.85 -6.34 24.25
C ALA A 75 -25.55 -7.39 23.33
N ILE A 76 -25.07 -8.65 23.38
CA ILE A 76 -25.99 -9.80 23.50
C ILE A 76 -25.59 -10.65 24.69
N ARG A 77 -26.28 -10.43 25.81
CA ARG A 77 -26.46 -11.46 26.84
C ARG A 77 -27.83 -11.28 27.49
N SER A 78 -28.85 -11.91 26.91
CA SER A 78 -30.10 -12.18 27.62
C SER A 78 -29.96 -13.53 28.37
N PRO A 79 -30.32 -13.62 29.66
CA PRO A 79 -30.34 -14.87 30.39
C PRO A 79 -31.62 -15.68 30.09
N ALA A 80 -31.53 -17.00 30.30
CA ALA A 80 -32.61 -17.98 30.15
C ALA A 80 -33.77 -17.77 31.17
N PRO A 81 -34.98 -18.29 30.91
CA PRO A 81 -36.20 -17.88 31.61
C PRO A 81 -36.50 -18.69 32.87
N ALA A 82 -37.12 -18.04 33.86
CA ALA A 82 -37.79 -18.67 35.00
C ALA A 82 -39.30 -18.83 34.72
N PRO A 83 -40.00 -19.79 35.38
CA PRO A 83 -41.35 -20.18 34.99
C PRO A 83 -42.45 -19.23 35.48
N VAL A 84 -43.54 -19.23 34.72
CA VAL A 84 -44.74 -18.36 34.80
C VAL A 84 -45.73 -18.86 35.86
N PRO A 85 -46.47 -17.96 36.53
CA PRO A 85 -47.86 -18.23 36.90
C PRO A 85 -48.85 -17.26 36.22
N ALA A 86 -50.05 -17.78 36.01
CA ALA A 86 -51.04 -17.36 35.04
C ALA A 86 -52.01 -16.24 35.47
N LEU A 87 -52.74 -15.75 34.46
CA LEU A 87 -54.01 -15.00 34.43
C LEU A 87 -53.98 -13.47 34.58
N ALA A 88 -54.16 -12.79 33.44
CA ALA A 88 -55.39 -12.04 33.12
C ALA A 88 -55.35 -11.59 31.64
N VAL A 89 -56.44 -11.76 30.90
CA VAL A 89 -56.57 -11.44 29.48
C VAL A 89 -56.76 -9.93 29.29
N ALA A 90 -55.83 -9.27 28.62
CA ALA A 90 -55.93 -7.89 28.16
C ALA A 90 -56.44 -7.83 26.69
N PRO A 91 -57.17 -6.78 26.29
CA PRO A 91 -57.75 -6.66 24.95
C PRO A 91 -56.68 -6.53 23.84
N PRO A 92 -56.99 -6.91 22.59
CA PRO A 92 -56.00 -7.03 21.52
C PRO A 92 -55.41 -5.66 21.13
N PRO A 93 -54.09 -5.58 20.89
CA PRO A 93 -53.46 -4.36 20.41
C PRO A 93 -53.89 -4.03 18.97
N PRO A 94 -53.91 -2.74 18.58
CA PRO A 94 -54.21 -2.34 17.21
C PRO A 94 -53.17 -2.90 16.22
N ALA A 95 -53.64 -3.16 14.99
CA ALA A 95 -52.87 -3.79 13.92
C ALA A 95 -51.53 -3.06 13.66
N PRO A 96 -50.45 -3.81 13.33
CA PRO A 96 -49.16 -3.21 13.04
C PRO A 96 -49.21 -2.41 11.74
N ALA A 97 -48.69 -1.19 11.78
CA ALA A 97 -48.36 -0.40 10.60
C ALA A 97 -47.37 -1.19 9.71
N PRO A 98 -47.38 -0.99 8.37
CA PRO A 98 -46.57 -1.77 7.46
C PRO A 98 -45.08 -1.63 7.81
N ALA A 99 -44.43 -2.78 7.98
CA ALA A 99 -43.00 -2.88 8.21
C ALA A 99 -42.26 -2.16 7.09
N LYS A 100 -41.49 -1.13 7.46
CA LYS A 100 -40.41 -0.63 6.61
C LYS A 100 -39.45 -1.81 6.43
N GLU A 101 -39.18 -2.11 5.16
CA GLU A 101 -38.28 -3.18 4.75
C GLU A 101 -37.02 -3.16 5.58
N VAL A 102 -36.76 -4.30 6.22
CA VAL A 102 -35.47 -4.64 6.79
C VAL A 102 -34.49 -4.60 5.62
N VAL A 103 -33.75 -3.50 5.49
CA VAL A 103 -32.58 -3.44 4.63
C VAL A 103 -31.61 -4.47 5.20
N THR A 104 -31.59 -5.62 4.55
CA THR A 104 -30.61 -6.66 4.76
C THR A 104 -29.24 -6.01 4.62
N SER A 105 -28.53 -5.84 5.74
CA SER A 105 -27.17 -5.35 5.75
C SER A 105 -26.29 -6.42 5.13
N ALA A 106 -26.16 -6.37 3.80
CA ALA A 106 -25.02 -6.98 3.14
C ALA A 106 -23.74 -6.44 3.81
N PRO A 107 -22.70 -7.26 4.02
CA PRO A 107 -21.40 -6.75 4.46
C PRO A 107 -21.00 -5.59 3.54
N PRO A 108 -20.42 -4.50 4.08
CA PRO A 108 -20.15 -3.30 3.28
C PRO A 108 -19.38 -3.72 2.05
N LYS A 109 -20.02 -3.58 0.89
CA LYS A 109 -19.39 -3.85 -0.39
C LYS A 109 -18.35 -2.75 -0.58
N ILE A 110 -17.10 -3.09 -0.27
CA ILE A 110 -15.96 -2.17 -0.34
C ILE A 110 -15.59 -1.82 -1.80
N PHE A 111 -16.42 -2.22 -2.77
CA PHE A 111 -16.15 -2.10 -4.19
C PHE A 111 -17.39 -1.58 -4.90
N GLU A 112 -17.50 -0.26 -4.94
CA GLU A 112 -18.24 0.42 -5.98
C GLU A 112 -17.22 1.01 -6.95
N GLU A 113 -17.64 1.14 -8.20
CA GLU A 113 -17.05 2.02 -9.19
C GLU A 113 -16.67 3.35 -8.53
N CYS A 114 -15.59 3.99 -8.95
CA CYS A 114 -15.04 5.15 -8.27
C CYS A 114 -16.04 6.32 -8.23
N ALA A 115 -16.91 6.31 -7.23
CA ALA A 115 -18.01 7.25 -7.11
C ALA A 115 -17.46 8.62 -6.71
N GLU A 116 -18.07 9.66 -7.25
CA GLU A 116 -17.82 11.03 -6.80
C GLU A 116 -18.21 11.15 -5.32
N GLY A 117 -17.41 11.87 -4.54
CA GLY A 117 -17.67 12.06 -3.11
C GLY A 117 -17.25 10.91 -2.18
N SER A 118 -16.84 9.74 -2.70
CA SER A 118 -16.37 8.63 -1.86
C SER A 118 -15.16 9.01 -1.00
N ASP A 119 -15.10 8.45 0.20
CA ASP A 119 -13.95 8.50 1.11
C ASP A 119 -12.77 7.62 0.63
N ARG A 120 -12.96 6.87 -0.47
CA ARG A 120 -11.96 6.08 -1.18
C ARG A 120 -11.25 6.90 -2.25
N ARG A 121 -10.35 7.76 -1.79
CA ARG A 121 -9.65 8.75 -2.61
C ARG A 121 -8.47 8.17 -3.39
N MET A 122 -7.90 7.06 -2.94
CA MET A 122 -6.84 6.36 -3.66
C MET A 122 -7.41 5.60 -4.85
N ILE A 123 -6.70 5.62 -5.98
CA ILE A 123 -7.07 4.90 -7.20
C ILE A 123 -6.01 3.84 -7.46
N ALA A 124 -6.43 2.59 -7.62
CA ALA A 124 -5.55 1.48 -7.96
C ALA A 124 -5.94 0.89 -9.32
N ASP A 125 -5.00 0.96 -10.25
CA ASP A 125 -5.06 0.22 -11.51
C ASP A 125 -4.52 -1.20 -11.25
N VAL A 126 -5.29 -2.21 -11.64
CA VAL A 126 -5.02 -3.63 -11.40
C VAL A 126 -4.47 -4.27 -12.66
N TYR A 127 -3.42 -5.07 -12.52
CA TYR A 127 -2.71 -5.72 -13.62
C TYR A 127 -2.66 -7.23 -13.39
N ARG A 128 -2.83 -7.99 -14.45
CA ARG A 128 -2.46 -9.41 -14.46
C ARG A 128 -1.02 -9.56 -14.91
N LEU A 129 -0.19 -10.21 -14.11
CA LEU A 129 1.22 -10.41 -14.37
C LEU A 129 1.49 -11.82 -14.91
N SER A 130 2.67 -12.00 -15.48
CA SER A 130 3.19 -13.29 -15.90
C SER A 130 3.42 -14.19 -14.68
N VAL A 131 3.14 -15.48 -14.82
CA VAL A 131 3.62 -16.47 -13.86
C VAL A 131 5.14 -16.44 -13.83
N GLY A 132 5.71 -16.42 -12.62
CA GLY A 132 7.16 -16.30 -12.41
C GLY A 132 7.68 -14.87 -12.36
N ASN A 133 6.84 -13.84 -12.48
CA ASN A 133 7.26 -12.45 -12.34
C ASN A 133 7.80 -12.13 -10.94
N GLN A 134 8.97 -11.51 -10.83
CA GLN A 134 9.65 -11.27 -9.56
C GLN A 134 9.67 -9.81 -9.12
N SER A 135 8.98 -8.90 -9.83
CA SER A 135 9.12 -7.45 -9.60
C SER A 135 7.92 -6.63 -10.03
N VAL A 136 7.82 -5.38 -9.55
CA VAL A 136 6.81 -4.42 -10.04
C VAL A 136 7.09 -3.93 -11.48
N SER A 137 8.23 -4.30 -12.07
CA SER A 137 8.67 -3.74 -13.36
C SER A 137 7.73 -4.06 -14.53
N GLU A 138 7.05 -5.21 -14.48
CA GLU A 138 6.16 -5.66 -15.54
C GLU A 138 4.88 -4.79 -15.63
N ILE A 139 4.44 -4.19 -14.52
CA ILE A 139 3.29 -3.26 -14.48
C ILE A 139 3.46 -2.14 -15.51
N ARG A 140 4.68 -1.62 -15.67
CA ARG A 140 5.00 -0.50 -16.59
C ARG A 140 4.74 -0.82 -18.06
N ARG A 141 4.72 -2.10 -18.42
CA ARG A 141 4.60 -2.57 -19.81
C ARG A 141 3.23 -3.20 -20.09
N ARG A 142 2.32 -3.19 -19.11
CA ARG A 142 1.00 -3.78 -19.23
C ARG A 142 -0.09 -2.72 -19.22
N LYS A 143 -1.25 -3.12 -19.73
CA LYS A 143 -2.48 -2.34 -19.58
C LYS A 143 -3.25 -2.85 -18.36
N PRO A 144 -3.88 -1.97 -17.58
CA PRO A 144 -4.68 -2.41 -16.45
C PRO A 144 -5.94 -3.13 -16.93
N ILE A 145 -6.32 -4.17 -16.20
CA ILE A 145 -7.51 -5.00 -16.44
C ILE A 145 -8.74 -4.47 -15.68
N LYS A 146 -8.52 -3.70 -14.63
CA LYS A 146 -9.56 -3.14 -13.76
C LYS A 146 -9.02 -1.91 -13.05
N ARG A 147 -9.91 -0.99 -12.67
CA ARG A 147 -9.62 0.08 -11.73
C ARG A 147 -10.51 -0.04 -10.52
N VAL A 148 -9.92 0.13 -9.35
CA VAL A 148 -10.62 0.14 -8.06
C VAL A 148 -10.23 1.37 -7.26
N CYS A 149 -11.04 1.70 -6.27
CA CYS A 149 -10.78 2.81 -5.37
C CYS A 149 -10.69 2.31 -3.93
N MET A 150 -9.72 2.80 -3.17
CA MET A 150 -9.46 2.38 -1.79
C MET A 150 -9.32 3.55 -0.83
N ALA A 151 -9.61 3.25 0.44
CA ALA A 151 -9.65 4.20 1.55
C ALA A 151 -8.27 4.43 2.18
N GLN A 152 -7.46 3.37 2.22
CA GLN A 152 -6.22 3.28 2.98
C GLN A 152 -5.36 2.13 2.42
N LEU A 153 -4.06 2.16 2.73
CA LEU A 153 -3.14 1.04 2.54
C LEU A 153 -2.85 0.39 3.91
N ASP A 154 -3.76 -0.48 4.34
CA ASP A 154 -3.79 -1.14 5.65
C ASP A 154 -4.02 -2.66 5.53
N ILE A 155 -3.49 -3.28 4.47
CA ILE A 155 -3.57 -4.73 4.29
C ILE A 155 -2.50 -5.39 5.14
N THR A 156 -2.88 -5.73 6.37
CA THR A 156 -2.04 -6.47 7.31
C THR A 156 -1.68 -7.85 6.75
N PRO A 157 -0.56 -8.45 7.18
CA PRO A 157 -0.21 -9.83 6.83
C PRO A 157 -1.39 -10.78 7.02
N ARG A 158 -1.73 -11.50 5.96
CA ARG A 158 -2.86 -12.42 5.90
C ARG A 158 -2.59 -13.51 4.87
N SER A 159 -3.43 -14.54 4.83
CA SER A 159 -3.29 -15.56 3.80
C SER A 159 -3.61 -15.00 2.42
N PHE A 160 -2.77 -15.27 1.44
CA PHE A 160 -3.00 -14.90 0.03
C PHE A 160 -4.32 -15.47 -0.53
N LYS A 161 -4.83 -16.57 0.05
CA LYS A 161 -6.10 -17.22 -0.35
C LYS A 161 -7.30 -16.31 -0.18
N GLU A 162 -7.21 -15.34 0.73
CA GLU A 162 -8.24 -14.33 0.95
C GLU A 162 -8.24 -13.27 -0.17
N GLY A 163 -7.15 -13.21 -0.94
CA GLY A 163 -6.94 -12.27 -2.03
C GLY A 163 -6.72 -10.84 -1.55
N PHE A 164 -6.35 -9.98 -2.49
CA PHE A 164 -6.37 -8.55 -2.23
C PHE A 164 -7.82 -8.07 -2.19
N PRO A 165 -8.25 -7.30 -1.17
CA PRO A 165 -9.62 -6.83 -1.08
C PRO A 165 -10.08 -6.15 -2.38
N GLY A 166 -11.10 -6.73 -3.03
CA GLY A 166 -11.70 -6.18 -4.26
C GLY A 166 -11.27 -6.79 -5.56
N LEU A 167 -10.34 -7.75 -5.51
CA LEU A 167 -9.85 -8.48 -6.68
C LEU A 167 -10.47 -9.88 -6.84
N GLY A 168 -11.44 -10.24 -5.99
CA GLY A 168 -12.14 -11.52 -6.06
C GLY A 168 -11.16 -12.68 -5.86
N SER A 169 -11.17 -13.66 -6.76
CA SER A 169 -10.28 -14.82 -6.72
C SER A 169 -8.87 -14.57 -7.28
N THR A 170 -8.48 -13.31 -7.50
CA THR A 170 -7.12 -12.96 -7.92
C THR A 170 -6.22 -12.86 -6.69
N ASN A 171 -5.39 -13.87 -6.50
CA ASN A 171 -4.58 -14.07 -5.30
C ASN A 171 -3.09 -14.21 -5.57
N GLU A 172 -2.68 -14.49 -6.81
CA GLU A 172 -1.28 -14.53 -7.23
C GLU A 172 -1.11 -13.87 -8.60
N TRP A 173 0.13 -13.50 -8.92
CA TRP A 173 0.55 -12.95 -10.20
C TRP A 173 -0.30 -11.77 -10.63
N PHE A 174 -0.51 -10.83 -9.70
CA PHE A 174 -1.18 -9.58 -9.97
C PHE A 174 -0.36 -8.41 -9.46
N GLY A 175 -0.61 -7.24 -10.03
CA GLY A 175 0.03 -5.99 -9.64
C GLY A 175 -0.98 -4.89 -9.44
N LEU A 176 -0.60 -3.91 -8.62
CA LEU A 176 -1.35 -2.68 -8.39
C LEU A 176 -0.46 -1.48 -8.69
N ASP A 177 -1.00 -0.50 -9.43
CA ASP A 177 -0.47 0.86 -9.53
C ASP A 177 -1.43 1.79 -8.79
N ILE A 178 -1.09 2.11 -7.54
CA ILE A 178 -1.91 2.85 -6.60
C ILE A 178 -1.46 4.30 -6.58
N ARG A 179 -2.36 5.24 -6.86
CA ARG A 179 -2.08 6.67 -6.95
C ARG A 179 -3.04 7.49 -6.12
N PHE A 180 -2.49 8.46 -5.40
CA PHE A 180 -3.23 9.39 -4.56
C PHE A 180 -2.38 10.63 -4.30
N THR A 181 -2.99 11.66 -3.73
CA THR A 181 -2.26 12.82 -3.22
C THR A 181 -2.29 12.84 -1.71
N VAL A 182 -1.29 13.47 -1.09
CA VAL A 182 -1.26 13.74 0.34
C VAL A 182 -1.04 15.22 0.57
N THR A 183 -1.91 15.86 1.34
CA THR A 183 -1.75 17.25 1.78
C THR A 183 -0.86 17.29 3.02
N ILE A 184 0.33 17.85 2.87
CA ILE A 184 1.29 18.10 3.94
C ILE A 184 1.01 19.48 4.52
N GLN A 185 0.63 19.50 5.79
CA GLN A 185 0.19 20.73 6.46
C GLN A 185 1.34 21.66 6.82
N GLU A 186 2.52 21.12 7.09
CA GLU A 186 3.70 21.87 7.50
C GLU A 186 4.96 21.21 6.92
N THR A 187 5.89 22.03 6.42
CA THR A 187 7.18 21.54 5.91
C THR A 187 7.94 20.87 7.04
N ALA A 188 8.20 19.57 6.92
CA ALA A 188 8.90 18.84 7.96
C ALA A 188 9.53 17.52 7.46
N THR A 189 10.28 16.87 8.34
CA THR A 189 10.91 15.58 8.09
C THR A 189 10.02 14.45 8.61
N TYR A 190 9.58 13.59 7.70
CA TYR A 190 8.73 12.43 8.00
C TYR A 190 9.56 11.16 7.90
N GLN A 191 9.20 10.14 8.69
CA GLN A 191 9.63 8.76 8.40
C GLN A 191 8.48 8.06 7.68
N LEU A 192 8.76 7.46 6.53
CA LEU A 192 7.79 6.66 5.78
C LEU A 192 8.16 5.19 5.94
N MET A 193 7.17 4.32 6.04
CA MET A 193 7.35 2.87 6.13
C MET A 193 6.40 2.18 5.16
N LEU A 194 6.95 1.31 4.31
CA LEU A 194 6.22 0.48 3.36
C LEU A 194 6.45 -1.00 3.72
N LEU A 195 5.39 -1.70 4.09
CA LEU A 195 5.41 -3.14 4.29
C LEU A 195 4.77 -3.82 3.08
N ALA A 196 5.42 -4.85 2.56
CA ALA A 196 4.96 -5.61 1.41
C ALA A 196 5.25 -7.12 1.56
N ASP A 197 4.32 -7.91 1.03
CA ASP A 197 4.50 -9.29 0.57
C ASP A 197 3.67 -9.42 -0.72
N ASP A 198 4.24 -9.70 -1.89
CA ASP A 198 5.67 -9.84 -2.15
C ASP A 198 6.34 -8.45 -2.18
N GLY A 199 6.43 -7.79 -3.33
CA GLY A 199 7.22 -6.56 -3.46
C GLY A 199 6.41 -5.30 -3.71
N ALA A 200 6.91 -4.17 -3.22
CA ALA A 200 6.36 -2.84 -3.48
C ALA A 200 7.42 -1.75 -3.62
N VAL A 201 7.09 -0.70 -4.36
CA VAL A 201 7.91 0.51 -4.50
C VAL A 201 7.05 1.73 -4.22
N LEU A 202 7.50 2.58 -3.30
CA LEU A 202 6.88 3.88 -3.05
C LEU A 202 7.63 4.97 -3.81
N SER A 203 6.88 5.76 -4.56
CA SER A 203 7.36 7.00 -5.16
C SER A 203 6.58 8.20 -4.60
N VAL A 204 7.29 9.29 -4.32
CA VAL A 204 6.72 10.59 -3.95
C VAL A 204 7.20 11.62 -4.96
N ASP A 205 6.28 12.37 -5.57
CA ASP A 205 6.55 13.34 -6.64
C ASP A 205 7.43 12.77 -7.77
N ASP A 206 7.07 11.57 -8.22
CA ASP A 206 7.76 10.80 -9.27
C ASP A 206 9.17 10.31 -8.94
N GLU A 207 9.67 10.55 -7.73
CA GLU A 207 10.93 10.00 -7.22
C GLU A 207 10.68 8.74 -6.39
N ASN A 208 11.40 7.64 -6.66
CA ASN A 208 11.37 6.45 -5.80
C ASN A 208 12.04 6.78 -4.46
N VAL A 209 11.31 6.64 -3.35
CA VAL A 209 11.81 6.92 -1.99
C VAL A 209 11.95 5.66 -1.13
N ILE A 210 11.20 4.60 -1.45
CA ILE A 210 11.38 3.25 -0.89
C ILE A 210 11.34 2.25 -2.03
N ASP A 211 12.38 1.41 -2.12
CA ASP A 211 12.41 0.22 -2.96
C ASP A 211 12.35 -1.02 -2.05
N ASN A 212 11.19 -1.67 -2.04
CA ASN A 212 10.91 -2.92 -1.33
C ASN A 212 10.42 -3.96 -2.35
N ASP A 213 11.01 -3.96 -3.54
CA ASP A 213 10.64 -4.86 -4.65
C ASP A 213 11.33 -6.23 -4.49
N GLY A 214 10.79 -7.25 -5.18
CA GLY A 214 11.26 -8.63 -5.08
C GLY A 214 10.26 -9.57 -4.40
N ILE A 215 10.58 -10.87 -4.44
CA ILE A 215 9.82 -11.92 -3.74
C ILE A 215 10.37 -12.04 -2.33
N HIS A 216 9.53 -11.81 -1.34
CA HIS A 216 9.87 -11.92 0.08
C HIS A 216 8.60 -11.99 0.95
N VAL A 217 8.76 -12.55 2.15
CA VAL A 217 7.75 -12.53 3.21
C VAL A 217 7.41 -11.10 3.65
N PRO A 218 6.34 -10.86 4.44
CA PRO A 218 5.94 -9.51 4.82
C PRO A 218 7.07 -8.77 5.54
N THR A 219 7.65 -7.80 4.84
CA THR A 219 8.87 -7.10 5.30
C THR A 219 8.66 -5.59 5.23
N PRO A 220 8.80 -4.85 6.34
CA PRO A 220 8.76 -3.39 6.34
C PRO A 220 10.12 -2.80 5.93
N VAL A 221 10.09 -1.80 5.05
CA VAL A 221 11.24 -0.93 4.74
C VAL A 221 10.85 0.51 5.05
N ALA A 222 11.76 1.25 5.68
CA ALA A 222 11.53 2.64 6.07
C ALA A 222 12.57 3.59 5.49
N THR A 223 12.17 4.86 5.31
CA THR A 223 13.03 5.95 4.86
C THR A 223 12.68 7.24 5.57
N THR A 224 13.62 8.18 5.62
CA THR A 224 13.37 9.55 6.08
C THR A 224 13.27 10.49 4.89
N LEU A 225 12.20 11.27 4.82
CA LEU A 225 11.94 12.18 3.71
C LEU A 225 11.46 13.55 4.21
N LYS A 226 12.11 14.62 3.75
CA LYS A 226 11.62 15.98 3.97
C LYS A 226 10.52 16.30 2.95
N LEU A 227 9.32 16.52 3.45
CA LEU A 227 8.16 16.95 2.67
C LEU A 227 7.92 18.44 2.89
N GLU A 228 7.62 19.15 1.82
CA GLU A 228 7.28 20.58 1.90
C GLU A 228 5.80 20.74 2.22
N GLN A 229 5.41 21.88 2.78
CA GLN A 229 4.00 22.21 2.93
C GLN A 229 3.35 22.26 1.54
N GLY A 230 2.25 21.54 1.35
CA GLY A 230 1.53 21.51 0.08
C GLY A 230 1.03 20.13 -0.30
N LEU A 231 0.65 19.99 -1.57
CA LEU A 231 0.12 18.75 -2.13
C LEU A 231 1.25 17.94 -2.77
N HIS A 232 1.41 16.70 -2.34
CA HIS A 232 2.40 15.77 -2.86
C HIS A 232 1.72 14.58 -3.55
N ASN A 233 2.29 14.12 -4.66
CA ASN A 233 1.82 12.95 -5.38
C ASN A 233 2.45 11.70 -4.79
N PHE A 234 1.63 10.75 -4.35
CA PHE A 234 2.09 9.45 -3.85
C PHE A 234 1.70 8.37 -4.84
N ARG A 235 2.63 7.45 -5.09
CA ARG A 235 2.41 6.29 -5.95
C ARG A 235 3.03 5.05 -5.33
N VAL A 236 2.23 4.03 -5.10
CA VAL A 236 2.69 2.71 -4.66
C VAL A 236 2.47 1.73 -5.80
N ARG A 237 3.56 1.15 -6.30
CA ARG A 237 3.50 -0.01 -7.18
C ARG A 237 3.70 -1.25 -6.33
N TYR A 238 2.85 -2.25 -6.50
CA TYR A 238 2.88 -3.47 -5.71
C TYR A 238 2.69 -4.67 -6.62
N PHE A 239 3.32 -5.80 -6.29
CA PHE A 239 3.02 -7.08 -6.92
C PHE A 239 2.91 -8.19 -5.88
N GLN A 240 1.97 -9.12 -6.12
CA GLN A 240 1.96 -10.42 -5.46
C GLN A 240 2.41 -11.48 -6.48
N GLY A 241 3.47 -12.19 -6.14
CA GLY A 241 3.95 -13.41 -6.78
C GLY A 241 3.41 -14.66 -6.06
N PRO A 242 4.25 -15.67 -5.78
CA PRO A 242 3.84 -16.91 -5.15
C PRO A 242 4.08 -16.88 -3.63
N GLY A 243 3.19 -17.49 -2.85
CA GLY A 243 3.43 -17.60 -1.41
C GLY A 243 2.16 -17.84 -0.61
N PRO A 244 2.27 -18.17 0.68
CA PRO A 244 1.10 -18.41 1.52
C PRO A 244 0.46 -17.11 2.01
N ASP A 245 1.19 -16.00 1.95
CA ASP A 245 0.82 -14.73 2.58
C ASP A 245 0.73 -13.60 1.56
N LEU A 246 0.13 -12.51 2.00
CA LEU A 246 -0.04 -11.26 1.26
C LEU A 246 -0.08 -10.11 2.25
N ALA A 247 0.59 -9.00 1.92
CA ALA A 247 0.55 -7.79 2.74
C ALA A 247 0.87 -6.53 1.94
N LEU A 248 0.22 -5.41 2.28
CA LEU A 248 0.57 -4.10 1.75
C LEU A 248 0.11 -3.01 2.72
N MET A 249 1.08 -2.34 3.35
CA MET A 249 0.80 -1.24 4.27
C MET A 249 1.69 -0.04 3.99
N LEU A 250 1.11 1.17 4.06
CA LEU A 250 1.86 2.42 4.07
C LEU A 250 1.56 3.18 5.35
N ALA A 251 2.60 3.40 6.14
CA ALA A 251 2.53 4.18 7.37
C ALA A 251 3.56 5.30 7.33
N TRP A 252 3.36 6.28 8.22
CA TRP A 252 4.30 7.37 8.42
C TRP A 252 4.46 7.71 9.89
N LYS A 253 5.52 8.43 10.20
CA LYS A 253 5.74 9.08 11.48
C LYS A 253 5.97 10.56 11.23
N LYS A 254 5.06 11.37 11.75
CA LYS A 254 5.20 12.83 11.73
C LYS A 254 6.32 13.26 12.69
N PRO A 255 6.92 14.44 12.49
CA PRO A 255 7.83 15.02 13.48
C PRO A 255 7.19 15.03 14.87
N GLY A 256 7.92 14.54 15.87
CA GLY A 256 7.47 14.47 17.26
C GLY A 256 6.51 13.32 17.59
N ALA A 257 6.09 12.49 16.62
CA ALA A 257 5.35 11.27 16.91
C ALA A 257 6.30 10.14 17.36
N THR A 258 5.85 9.34 18.32
CA THR A 258 6.60 8.18 18.84
C THR A 258 6.48 6.98 17.90
N ASP A 259 5.26 6.69 17.46
CA ASP A 259 4.93 5.49 16.70
C ASP A 259 4.56 5.81 15.25
N PHE A 260 4.70 4.81 14.38
CA PHE A 260 4.13 4.87 13.04
C PHE A 260 2.60 4.82 13.12
N GLY A 261 1.94 5.59 12.26
CA GLY A 261 0.51 5.54 12.06
C GLY A 261 0.17 5.60 10.58
N TYR A 262 -1.06 5.23 10.22
CA TYR A 262 -1.52 5.42 8.85
C TYR A 262 -1.64 6.90 8.50
N ILE A 263 -1.52 7.21 7.21
CA ILE A 263 -1.79 8.55 6.70
C ILE A 263 -3.27 8.85 6.95
N PRO A 264 -3.63 9.92 7.69
CA PRO A 264 -5.01 10.27 7.95
C PRO A 264 -5.78 10.46 6.65
N ARG A 265 -6.96 9.85 6.57
CA ARG A 265 -7.81 9.87 5.36
C ARG A 265 -8.21 11.29 4.93
N SER A 266 -8.29 12.21 5.89
CA SER A 266 -8.55 13.64 5.63
C SER A 266 -7.43 14.35 4.88
N LEU A 267 -6.22 13.79 4.85
CA LEU A 267 -5.08 14.31 4.09
C LEU A 267 -4.95 13.66 2.72
N ILE A 268 -5.69 12.57 2.45
CA ILE A 268 -5.57 11.80 1.21
C ILE A 268 -6.56 12.35 0.17
N GLY A 269 -6.03 12.73 -0.98
CA GLY A 269 -6.80 13.22 -2.13
C GLY A 269 -6.76 12.29 -3.34
N ARG A 270 -7.62 12.59 -4.32
CA ARG A 270 -7.60 11.95 -5.64
C ARG A 270 -6.32 12.36 -6.38
N PRO A 271 -5.70 11.45 -7.15
CA PRO A 271 -4.61 11.86 -8.04
C PRO A 271 -5.13 12.85 -9.12
N PRO A 272 -4.28 13.71 -9.67
CA PRO A 272 -4.69 14.70 -10.68
C PRO A 272 -5.39 14.04 -11.89
N ALA A 273 -6.41 14.71 -12.43
CA ALA A 273 -7.09 14.26 -13.64
C ALA A 273 -6.07 14.12 -14.80
N GLY A 274 -6.11 13.02 -15.54
CA GLY A 274 -5.17 12.72 -16.62
C GLY A 274 -3.87 12.02 -16.20
N SER A 275 -3.63 11.82 -14.90
CA SER A 275 -2.48 11.03 -14.42
C SER A 275 -2.68 9.51 -14.56
N LEU A 276 -3.89 9.05 -14.85
CA LEU A 276 -4.24 7.63 -14.87
C LEU A 276 -4.11 7.01 -16.27
N SER A 277 -3.73 5.73 -16.33
CA SER A 277 -3.64 4.99 -17.60
C SER A 277 -5.05 4.70 -18.16
N PRO A 278 -5.24 4.56 -19.47
CA PRO A 278 -6.50 4.04 -20.01
C PRO A 278 -6.68 2.56 -19.63
N ILE A 279 -7.90 2.17 -19.28
CA ILE A 279 -8.27 0.78 -18.92
C ILE A 279 -8.61 0.00 -20.20
N LEU A 280 -8.25 -1.28 -20.26
CA LEU A 280 -8.81 -2.18 -21.27
C LEU A 280 -10.34 -2.21 -21.12
N ALA A 281 -11.06 -1.61 -22.07
CA ALA A 281 -12.49 -1.79 -22.16
C ALA A 281 -12.79 -3.28 -22.37
N LYS A 282 -13.77 -3.80 -21.64
CA LYS A 282 -14.31 -5.13 -21.90
C LYS A 282 -15.02 -5.07 -23.26
N GLU A 283 -14.54 -5.83 -24.23
CA GLU A 283 -15.33 -6.23 -25.41
C GLU A 283 -16.40 -7.25 -25.00
#